data_AF-A0A8B8PSV2-F1
#
_entry.id   AF-A0A8B8PSV2-F1
#
_cell.length_a   1.000
_cell.length_b   1.000
_cell.length_c   1.000
_cell.angle_alpha   90.00
_cell.angle_beta   90.00
_cell.angle_gamma   90.00
#
_symmetry.space_group_name_H-M   'P 1'
#
loop_
_entity.id
_entity.type
_entity.pdbx_description
1 polymer ?
#
loop_
_entity_poly.entity_id
_entity_poly.type
_entity_poly.pdbx_seq_one_letter_code
_entity_poly.pdbx_strand_id
1 'polypeptide(L)'
;MTEIWLKQLAATGLVRQALPIAIYSTKPFNINGRWSGSATVLPVTLYTSIIDTQNRQVQNYVVPANASDPYLREWIKPDDNPLIVLGPGINAIEFHDPTTTWFEGGHRKILVDSIRKNREMAYLYR
;
A
#
# COMPACT_ATOMS: atom_id res chain seq x y z
N MET A 1 -21.06 -3.68 -2.59
CA MET A 1 -20.47 -2.34 -2.40
C MET A 1 -19.75 -2.39 -1.07
N THR A 2 -18.47 -2.73 -1.08
CA THR A 2 -17.72 -3.07 0.15
C THR A 2 -16.66 -1.99 0.34
N GLU A 3 -16.96 -1.02 1.21
CA GLU A 3 -16.03 0.03 1.62
C GLU A 3 -15.10 -0.53 2.72
N ILE A 4 -13.78 -0.46 2.51
CA ILE A 4 -12.78 -0.77 3.55
C ILE A 4 -11.81 0.42 3.65
N TRP A 5 -11.53 0.82 4.89
CA TRP A 5 -11.13 2.16 5.32
C TRP A 5 -9.63 2.25 5.65
N LEU A 6 -8.92 3.24 5.09
CA LEU A 6 -7.66 3.72 5.65
C LEU A 6 -7.94 5.06 6.35
N LYS A 7 -8.24 5.00 7.66
CA LYS A 7 -8.47 6.19 8.49
C LYS A 7 -7.13 6.70 8.99
N GLN A 8 -6.76 7.92 8.58
CA GLN A 8 -5.67 8.65 9.23
C GLN A 8 -6.17 9.20 10.55
N LEU A 9 -5.37 9.01 11.60
CA LEU A 9 -5.57 9.63 12.90
C LEU A 9 -4.39 10.58 13.13
N ALA A 10 -4.68 11.87 13.24
CA ALA A 10 -3.72 12.82 13.76
C ALA A 10 -3.76 12.77 15.28
N ALA A 11 -2.62 12.47 15.91
CA ALA A 11 -2.50 12.38 17.36
C ALA A 11 -1.41 13.33 17.86
N THR A 12 -1.81 14.42 18.50
CA THR A 12 -0.96 15.14 19.45
C THR A 12 -1.13 14.47 20.81
N GLY A 13 -0.56 13.27 20.97
CA GLY A 13 -0.39 12.55 22.24
C GLY A 13 -1.64 12.01 22.95
N LEU A 14 -2.78 12.69 22.93
CA LEU A 14 -3.95 12.36 23.78
C LEU A 14 -5.32 12.59 23.11
N VAL A 15 -5.41 13.39 22.05
CA VAL A 15 -6.67 13.63 21.31
C VAL A 15 -6.53 13.14 19.88
N ARG A 16 -7.48 12.31 19.44
CA ARG A 16 -7.58 11.80 18.07
C ARG A 16 -8.63 12.60 17.31
N GLN A 17 -8.21 13.33 16.27
CA GLN A 17 -9.13 13.98 15.34
C GLN A 17 -9.42 13.04 14.16
N ALA A 18 -10.70 12.85 13.84
CA ALA A 18 -11.09 12.14 12.63
C ALA A 18 -10.81 13.02 11.39
N LEU A 19 -10.04 12.46 10.44
CA LEU A 19 -9.78 13.09 9.15
C LEU A 19 -10.63 12.41 8.05
N PRO A 20 -10.86 13.10 6.92
CA PRO A 20 -11.44 12.49 5.73
C PRO A 20 -10.67 11.23 5.30
N ILE A 21 -11.32 10.37 4.50
CA ILE A 21 -10.67 9.18 3.96
C ILE A 21 -9.47 9.62 3.10
N ALA A 22 -8.31 9.03 3.35
CA ALA A 22 -7.06 9.40 2.69
C ALA A 22 -6.95 8.85 1.25
N ILE A 23 -7.44 7.62 1.01
CA ILE A 23 -7.27 6.91 -0.26
C ILE A 23 -8.63 6.37 -0.72
N TYR A 24 -9.08 6.76 -1.93
CA TYR A 24 -10.39 6.40 -2.54
C TYR A 24 -10.27 5.51 -3.79
N SER A 25 -11.28 4.72 -4.15
CA SER A 25 -11.30 3.84 -5.34
C SER A 25 -11.57 4.62 -6.62
N THR A 26 -10.50 4.96 -7.34
CA THR A 26 -10.55 5.91 -8.46
C THR A 26 -9.74 5.51 -9.68
N LYS A 27 -8.88 4.49 -9.59
CA LYS A 27 -7.98 4.08 -10.67
C LYS A 27 -8.12 2.58 -10.97
N PRO A 28 -7.86 2.12 -12.21
CA PRO A 28 -8.07 0.72 -12.62
C PRO A 28 -7.37 -0.30 -11.72
N PHE A 29 -6.12 -0.02 -11.31
CA PHE A 29 -5.34 -0.89 -10.43
C PHE A 29 -5.87 -0.99 -8.99
N ASN A 30 -6.86 -0.19 -8.64
CA ASN A 30 -7.38 -0.05 -7.29
C ASN A 30 -8.90 0.16 -7.31
N ILE A 31 -9.59 -0.48 -8.27
CA ILE A 31 -11.03 -0.37 -8.47
C ILE A 31 -11.81 -1.41 -7.64
N ASN A 32 -11.21 -2.59 -7.41
CA ASN A 32 -11.90 -3.77 -6.86
C ASN A 32 -11.68 -4.04 -5.37
N GLY A 33 -10.94 -3.19 -4.65
CA GLY A 33 -10.76 -3.34 -3.20
C GLY A 33 -9.36 -3.01 -2.72
N ARG A 34 -9.25 -2.84 -1.40
CA ARG A 34 -8.06 -2.29 -0.73
C ARG A 34 -7.78 -3.08 0.53
N TRP A 35 -6.53 -3.51 0.69
CA TRP A 35 -6.05 -4.31 1.82
C TRP A 35 -5.01 -3.50 2.60
N SER A 36 -4.43 -4.09 3.64
CA SER A 36 -3.55 -3.38 4.57
C SER A 36 -2.28 -2.83 3.87
N GLY A 37 -1.62 -1.87 4.52
CA GLY A 37 -0.47 -1.17 3.98
C GLY A 37 0.35 -0.52 5.09
N SER A 38 1.56 -0.07 4.74
CA SER A 38 2.50 0.53 5.68
C SER A 38 2.93 1.92 5.23
N ALA A 39 3.16 2.79 6.21
CA ALA A 39 3.75 4.11 5.97
C ALA A 39 5.26 4.04 6.15
N THR A 40 6.00 4.68 5.25
CA THR A 40 7.42 5.00 5.47
C THR A 40 7.50 6.45 5.97
N VAL A 41 8.51 6.79 6.78
CA VAL A 41 8.73 8.16 7.30
C VAL A 41 9.15 9.16 6.20
N LEU A 42 9.49 8.66 5.02
CA LEU A 42 9.63 9.42 3.77
C LEU A 42 8.26 9.46 3.06
N PRO A 43 7.96 10.40 2.15
CA PRO A 43 6.59 10.72 1.73
C PRO A 43 5.94 9.66 0.81
N VAL A 44 6.25 8.38 1.00
CA VAL A 44 5.76 7.24 0.23
C VAL A 44 5.13 6.25 1.19
N THR A 45 3.84 5.99 0.99
CA THR A 45 3.07 4.95 1.69
C THR A 45 2.76 3.84 0.70
N LEU A 46 2.98 2.59 1.11
CA LEU A 46 2.78 1.40 0.27
C LEU A 46 1.51 0.67 0.71
N TYR A 47 0.78 0.12 -0.25
CA TYR A 47 -0.46 -0.59 0.03
C TYR A 47 -0.81 -1.64 -1.04
N THR A 48 -1.59 -2.63 -0.63
CA THR A 48 -2.09 -3.68 -1.52
C THR A 48 -3.44 -3.28 -2.13
N SER A 49 -3.63 -3.51 -3.43
CA SER A 49 -4.95 -3.45 -4.07
C SER A 49 -5.22 -4.57 -5.04
N ILE A 50 -6.49 -4.72 -5.39
CA ILE A 50 -6.97 -5.71 -6.35
C ILE A 50 -7.10 -5.05 -7.73
N ILE A 51 -6.43 -5.62 -8.73
CA ILE A 51 -6.37 -5.07 -10.10
C ILE A 51 -7.48 -5.57 -11.02
N ASP A 52 -8.12 -6.71 -10.73
CA ASP A 52 -9.13 -7.31 -11.61
C ASP A 52 -10.14 -8.20 -10.88
N THR A 53 -11.06 -8.80 -11.64
CA THR A 53 -12.10 -9.69 -11.13
C THR A 53 -11.58 -11.06 -10.69
N GLN A 54 -10.31 -11.37 -10.97
CA GLN A 54 -9.65 -12.60 -10.53
C GLN A 54 -8.99 -12.42 -9.14
N ASN A 55 -9.26 -11.30 -8.46
CA ASN A 55 -8.71 -10.95 -7.16
C ASN A 55 -7.17 -10.91 -7.14
N ARG A 56 -6.54 -10.59 -8.28
CA ARG A 56 -5.09 -10.45 -8.31
C ARG A 56 -4.65 -9.24 -7.49
N GLN A 57 -3.74 -9.47 -6.56
CA GLN A 57 -3.19 -8.48 -5.65
C GLN A 57 -1.90 -7.90 -6.20
N VAL A 58 -1.77 -6.58 -6.11
CA VAL A 58 -0.60 -5.81 -6.56
C VAL A 58 -0.20 -4.79 -5.50
N GLN A 59 1.09 -4.44 -5.47
CA GLN A 59 1.60 -3.42 -4.56
C GLN A 59 1.69 -2.08 -5.26
N ASN A 60 1.18 -1.06 -4.59
CA ASN A 60 1.12 0.30 -5.10
C ASN A 60 1.68 1.26 -4.07
N TYR A 61 1.96 2.48 -4.51
CA TYR A 61 2.35 3.56 -3.62
C TYR A 61 1.50 4.80 -3.81
N VAL A 62 1.42 5.60 -2.73
CA VAL A 62 0.86 6.95 -2.73
C VAL A 62 1.85 7.92 -2.13
N VAL A 63 1.75 9.17 -2.56
CA VAL A 63 2.53 10.30 -2.05
C VAL A 63 1.58 11.40 -1.59
N PRO A 64 1.88 12.16 -0.53
CA PRO A 64 1.03 13.26 -0.10
C PRO A 64 1.00 14.33 -1.20
N ALA A 65 -0.20 14.85 -1.48
CA ALA A 65 -0.36 15.96 -2.43
C ALA A 65 0.34 17.24 -1.92
N ASN A 66 0.38 17.40 -0.60
CA ASN A 66 1.07 18.48 0.08
C ASN A 66 1.87 17.93 1.27
N ALA A 67 3.19 17.81 1.11
CA ALA A 67 4.08 17.34 2.17
C ALA A 67 4.19 18.33 3.36
N SER A 68 3.78 19.58 3.17
CA SER A 68 3.74 20.60 4.23
C SER A 68 2.44 20.57 5.03
N ASP A 69 1.42 19.80 4.63
CA ASP A 69 0.22 19.59 5.44
C ASP A 69 0.57 18.65 6.61
N PRO A 70 0.56 19.12 7.87
CA PRO A 70 0.90 18.27 9.02
C PRO A 70 -0.08 17.10 9.21
N TYR A 71 -1.24 17.15 8.56
CA TYR A 71 -2.25 16.11 8.62
C TYR A 71 -2.27 15.20 7.38
N LEU A 72 -1.48 15.52 6.34
CA LEU A 72 -1.39 14.76 5.09
C LEU A 72 -2.76 14.33 4.56
N ARG A 73 -3.69 15.27 4.40
CA ARG A 73 -5.11 14.98 4.13
C ARG A 73 -5.36 14.45 2.72
N GLU A 74 -4.51 14.83 1.78
CA GLU A 74 -4.65 14.51 0.36
C GLU A 74 -3.48 13.68 -0.12
N TRP A 75 -3.78 12.66 -0.92
CA TRP A 75 -2.81 11.70 -1.44
C TRP A 75 -2.95 11.55 -2.95
N ILE A 76 -1.82 11.64 -3.63
CA ILE A 76 -1.69 11.39 -5.06
C ILE A 76 -1.34 9.92 -5.25
N LYS A 77 -2.01 9.30 -6.22
CA LYS A 77 -1.65 7.98 -6.76
C LYS A 77 -0.90 8.18 -8.05
N PRO A 78 0.41 7.94 -8.10
CA PRO A 78 1.17 8.03 -9.34
C PRO A 78 0.65 7.08 -10.42
N ASP A 79 0.84 7.47 -11.69
CA ASP A 79 0.37 6.73 -12.88
C ASP A 79 1.25 5.53 -13.25
N ASP A 80 2.44 5.43 -12.67
CA ASP A 80 3.36 4.29 -12.79
C ASP A 80 3.00 3.12 -11.85
N ASN A 81 1.91 3.23 -11.09
CA ASN A 81 1.33 2.10 -10.38
C ASN A 81 0.70 1.08 -11.36
N PRO A 82 0.73 -0.23 -11.04
CA PRO A 82 1.29 -0.85 -9.84
C PRO A 82 2.83 -0.90 -9.83
N LEU A 83 3.42 -0.62 -8.67
CA LEU A 83 4.87 -0.60 -8.46
C LEU A 83 5.49 -1.99 -8.47
N ILE A 84 4.80 -2.95 -7.83
CA ILE A 84 5.23 -4.34 -7.79
C ILE A 84 4.12 -5.21 -8.36
N VAL A 85 4.44 -5.87 -9.46
CA VAL A 85 3.60 -6.87 -10.12
C VAL A 85 4.13 -8.25 -9.80
N LEU A 86 3.21 -9.21 -9.71
CA LEU A 86 3.49 -10.61 -9.40
C LEU A 86 4.58 -11.19 -10.30
N GLY A 87 5.61 -11.75 -9.67
CA GLY A 87 6.62 -12.55 -10.35
C GLY A 87 6.11 -13.95 -10.74
N PRO A 88 6.81 -14.67 -11.64
CA PRO A 88 6.43 -16.01 -12.05
C PRO A 88 6.34 -16.97 -10.87
N GLY A 89 5.19 -17.66 -10.73
CA GLY A 89 4.99 -18.67 -9.69
C GLY A 89 4.65 -18.16 -8.30
N ILE A 90 4.38 -16.86 -8.14
CA ILE A 90 3.79 -16.26 -6.94
C ILE A 90 2.26 -16.39 -7.01
N ASN A 91 1.61 -16.73 -5.90
CA ASN A 91 0.16 -16.80 -5.83
C ASN A 91 -0.41 -15.39 -5.90
N ALA A 92 -1.22 -15.13 -6.94
CA ALA A 92 -1.77 -13.81 -7.21
C ALA A 92 -2.80 -13.33 -6.18
N ILE A 93 -3.41 -14.24 -5.42
CA ILE A 93 -4.47 -13.94 -4.46
C ILE A 93 -3.92 -13.79 -3.04
N GLU A 94 -2.74 -14.34 -2.78
CA GLU A 94 -2.05 -14.33 -1.49
C GLU A 94 -0.72 -13.56 -1.67
N PHE A 95 -0.79 -12.27 -2.00
CA PHE A 95 0.36 -11.39 -2.22
C PHE A 95 0.05 -9.98 -1.70
N HIS A 96 0.24 -9.76 -0.40
CA HIS A 96 -0.26 -8.58 0.31
C HIS A 96 0.71 -8.06 1.37
N ASP A 97 0.28 -7.00 2.04
CA ASP A 97 0.87 -6.43 3.25
C ASP A 97 2.35 -6.03 3.11
N PRO A 98 2.64 -5.01 2.27
CA PRO A 98 3.98 -4.49 2.10
C PRO A 98 4.50 -3.91 3.41
N THR A 99 5.73 -4.26 3.80
CA THR A 99 6.38 -3.69 4.98
C THR A 99 6.88 -2.27 4.74
N THR A 100 7.18 -1.56 5.83
CA THR A 100 7.88 -0.27 5.74
C THR A 100 9.23 -0.48 5.06
N THR A 101 9.53 0.37 4.08
CA THR A 101 10.80 0.28 3.34
C THR A 101 11.99 0.66 4.21
N TRP A 102 13.15 0.04 3.96
CA TRP A 102 14.42 0.41 4.57
C TRP A 102 15.52 0.56 3.52
N PHE A 103 16.55 1.36 3.82
CA PHE A 103 17.67 1.58 2.91
C PHE A 103 18.87 0.76 3.35
N GLU A 104 19.41 -0.05 2.44
CA GLU A 104 20.56 -0.91 2.71
C GLU A 104 21.33 -1.18 1.42
N GLY A 105 22.65 -0.97 1.45
CA GLY A 105 23.52 -1.31 0.32
C GLY A 105 23.21 -0.52 -0.97
N GLY A 106 22.74 0.72 -0.86
CA GLY A 106 22.43 1.57 -2.01
C GLY A 106 21.02 1.40 -2.59
N HIS A 107 20.22 0.49 -2.04
CA HIS A 107 18.87 0.18 -2.52
C HIS A 107 17.83 0.34 -1.41
N ARG A 108 16.61 0.71 -1.79
CA ARG A 108 15.44 0.62 -0.91
C ARG A 108 14.88 -0.78 -0.98
N LYS A 109 14.67 -1.40 0.17
CA LYS A 109 14.17 -2.76 0.29
C LYS A 109 12.78 -2.77 0.90
N ILE A 110 12.01 -3.79 0.54
CA ILE A 110 10.64 -4.02 1.02
C ILE A 110 10.39 -5.52 1.10
N LEU A 111 9.64 -5.97 2.11
CA LEU A 111 9.08 -7.32 2.16
C LEU A 111 7.60 -7.27 1.80
N VAL A 112 7.15 -8.26 1.04
CA VAL A 112 5.74 -8.48 0.73
C VAL A 112 5.38 -9.90 1.13
N ASP A 113 4.31 -10.06 1.88
CA ASP A 113 3.85 -11.36 2.36
C ASP A 113 3.15 -12.14 1.26
N SER A 114 3.27 -13.47 1.31
CA SER A 114 2.68 -14.36 0.33
C SER A 114 2.69 -15.83 0.75
N ILE A 115 1.94 -16.66 0.04
CA ILE A 115 1.93 -18.11 0.23
C ILE A 115 2.42 -18.84 -1.03
N ARG A 116 3.35 -19.78 -0.86
CA ARG A 116 3.83 -20.68 -1.92
C ARG A 116 3.78 -22.14 -1.47
N LYS A 117 2.99 -22.97 -2.16
CA LYS A 117 2.85 -24.42 -1.88
C LYS A 117 2.60 -24.71 -0.38
N ASN A 118 1.68 -23.96 0.23
CA ASN A 118 1.32 -24.04 1.66
C ASN A 118 2.43 -23.62 2.63
N ARG A 119 3.35 -22.75 2.21
CA ARG A 119 4.34 -22.12 3.10
C ARG A 119 4.19 -20.61 3.02
N GLU A 120 4.20 -19.96 4.18
CA GLU A 120 4.32 -18.50 4.27
C GLU A 120 5.69 -18.05 3.77
N MET A 121 5.70 -16.94 3.05
CA MET A 121 6.86 -16.41 2.35
C MET A 121 6.90 -14.89 2.50
N ALA A 122 8.04 -14.36 2.94
CA ALA A 122 8.34 -12.94 2.80
C ALA A 122 9.20 -12.72 1.55
N TYR A 123 8.64 -12.13 0.50
CA TYR A 123 9.38 -11.78 -0.72
C TYR A 123 10.09 -10.44 -0.56
N LEU A 124 11.41 -10.45 -0.75
CA LEU A 124 12.25 -9.25 -0.75
C LEU A 124 12.33 -8.62 -2.14
N TYR A 125 11.97 -7.34 -2.24
CA TYR A 125 12.19 -6.51 -3.44
C TYR A 125 13.21 -5.39 -3.14
N ARG A 126 13.88 -4.88 -4.18
CA ARG A 126 14.92 -3.84 -4.12
C ARG A 126 14.80 -2.82 -5.25
#